data_AF-A0AAW3MGH1-F1
#
_entry.id   AF-A0AAW3MGH1-F1
#
_cell.length_a   1.000
_cell.length_b   1.000
_cell.length_c   1.000
_cell.angle_alpha   90.00
_cell.angle_beta   90.00
_cell.angle_gamma   90.00
#
_symmetry.space_group_name_H-M   'P 1'
#
loop_
_entity.id
_entity.type
_entity.pdbx_description
1 polymer ?
#
loop_
_entity_poly.entity_id
_entity_poly.type
_entity_poly.pdbx_seq_one_letter_code
_entity_poly.pdbx_strand_id
1 'polypeptide(L)'
;MSIDDGLSYGELTFQTEQVISALLARSAVAADQNAERKLRDLAHGALVLWSTLAYRTALKIGEVDRYMVDQERLNVMFPEGTLSI
;
A
#
# COMPACT_ATOMS: atom_id res chain seq x y z
N MET A 1 3.85 22.77 2.03
CA MET A 1 4.35 22.02 0.86
C MET A 1 3.60 22.52 -0.35
N SER A 2 4.30 23.09 -1.34
CA SER A 2 3.67 23.29 -2.65
C SER A 2 3.29 21.90 -3.19
N ILE A 3 2.18 21.83 -3.92
CA ILE A 3 1.77 20.63 -4.65
C ILE A 3 2.84 20.27 -5.73
N ASP A 4 3.76 21.20 -6.03
CA ASP A 4 4.74 21.10 -7.12
C ASP A 4 5.86 20.07 -6.93
N ASP A 5 6.20 19.66 -5.70
CA ASP A 5 7.35 18.75 -5.48
C ASP A 5 6.96 17.26 -5.37
N GLY A 6 5.65 16.96 -5.36
CA GLY A 6 5.15 15.59 -5.11
C GLY A 6 5.56 15.04 -3.74
N LEU A 7 5.21 13.79 -3.46
CA LEU A 7 5.67 13.08 -2.26
C LEU A 7 7.04 12.48 -2.51
N SER A 8 7.94 12.56 -1.54
CA SER A 8 9.16 11.74 -1.54
C SER A 8 8.81 10.25 -1.46
N TYR A 9 9.76 9.39 -1.82
CA TYR A 9 9.60 7.93 -1.70
C TYR A 9 9.16 7.51 -0.30
N GLY A 10 9.78 8.10 0.74
CA GLY A 10 9.47 7.79 2.13
C GLY A 10 8.06 8.23 2.52
N GLU A 11 7.64 9.43 2.13
CA GLU A 11 6.30 9.94 2.41
C GLU A 11 5.22 9.14 1.68
N LEU A 12 5.46 8.81 0.41
CA LEU A 12 4.58 7.94 -0.37
C LEU A 12 4.37 6.59 0.34
N THR A 13 5.46 5.96 0.76
CA THR A 13 5.41 4.65 1.43
C THR A 13 4.71 4.72 2.78
N PHE A 14 5.04 5.73 3.58
CA PHE A 14 4.42 5.94 4.89
C PHE A 14 2.91 6.22 4.79
N GLN A 15 2.48 7.05 3.83
CA GLN A 15 1.06 7.33 3.64
C GLN A 15 0.30 6.11 3.13
N THR A 16 0.86 5.36 2.19
CA THR A 16 0.26 4.09 1.72
C THR A 16 0.08 3.11 2.88
N GLU A 17 1.08 2.93 3.73
CA GLU A 17 1.00 2.03 4.87
C GLU A 17 -0.13 2.41 5.83
N GLN A 18 -0.30 3.70 6.12
CA GLN A 18 -1.40 4.19 6.95
C GLN A 18 -2.77 3.90 6.31
N VAL A 19 -2.89 4.12 5.00
CA VAL A 19 -4.13 3.82 4.26
C VAL A 19 -4.45 2.33 4.31
N ILE A 20 -3.47 1.47 4.02
CA ILE A 20 -3.63 0.01 4.09
C ILE A 20 -4.03 -0.41 5.50
N SER A 21 -3.31 0.05 6.53
CA SER A 21 -3.59 -0.27 7.93
C SER A 21 -5.00 0.12 8.34
N ALA A 22 -5.44 1.34 7.98
CA ALA A 22 -6.77 1.83 8.31
C ALA A 22 -7.88 1.03 7.61
N LEU A 23 -7.68 0.66 6.34
CA LEU A 23 -8.65 -0.13 5.58
C LEU A 23 -8.76 -1.55 6.12
N LEU A 24 -7.64 -2.20 6.44
CA LEU A 24 -7.62 -3.54 7.03
C LEU A 24 -8.24 -3.55 8.44
N ALA A 25 -7.93 -2.56 9.27
CA ALA A 25 -8.53 -2.44 10.60
C ALA A 25 -10.06 -2.25 10.53
N ARG A 26 -10.55 -1.45 9.56
CA ARG A 26 -11.99 -1.29 9.33
C ARG A 26 -12.64 -2.54 8.76
N SER A 27 -11.93 -3.29 7.93
CA SER A 27 -12.40 -4.56 7.39
C SER A 27 -12.61 -5.59 8.50
N ALA A 28 -11.63 -5.73 9.42
CA ALA A 28 -11.67 -6.72 10.50
C ALA A 28 -12.85 -6.54 11.48
N VAL A 29 -13.45 -5.35 11.55
CA VAL A 29 -14.61 -5.05 12.41
C VAL A 29 -15.90 -4.84 11.61
N ALA A 30 -15.88 -5.06 10.29
CA ALA A 30 -17.05 -4.90 9.46
C ALA A 30 -18.08 -6.01 9.75
N ALA A 31 -19.32 -5.61 10.04
CA ALA A 31 -20.41 -6.56 10.28
C ALA A 31 -20.98 -7.18 8.99
N ASP A 32 -20.79 -6.50 7.85
CA ASP A 32 -21.24 -6.94 6.54
C ASP A 32 -20.07 -7.55 5.76
N GLN A 33 -20.22 -8.79 5.31
CA GLN A 33 -19.18 -9.53 4.57
C GLN A 33 -18.80 -8.84 3.25
N ASN A 34 -19.75 -8.15 2.61
CA ASN A 34 -19.46 -7.40 1.39
C ASN A 34 -18.64 -6.13 1.69
N ALA A 35 -18.93 -5.43 2.79
CA ALA A 35 -18.13 -4.32 3.28
C ALA A 35 -16.72 -4.75 3.70
N GLU A 36 -16.60 -5.88 4.40
CA GLU A 36 -15.30 -6.49 4.74
C GLU A 36 -14.46 -6.68 3.48
N ARG A 37 -15.00 -7.38 2.47
CA ARG A 37 -14.32 -7.66 1.20
C ARG A 37 -13.91 -6.38 0.48
N LYS A 38 -14.84 -5.44 0.29
CA LYS A 38 -14.55 -4.16 -0.38
C LYS A 38 -13.41 -3.38 0.28
N LEU A 39 -13.35 -3.37 1.61
CA LEU A 39 -12.28 -2.68 2.34
C LEU A 39 -10.93 -3.37 2.12
N ARG A 40 -10.89 -4.71 2.05
CA ARG A 40 -9.67 -5.46 1.71
C ARG A 40 -9.23 -5.22 0.28
N ASP A 41 -10.18 -5.21 -0.66
CA ASP A 41 -9.91 -4.94 -2.07
C ASP A 41 -9.34 -3.54 -2.26
N LEU A 42 -9.86 -2.54 -1.52
CA LEU A 42 -9.33 -1.19 -1.50
C LEU A 42 -7.91 -1.13 -0.90
N ALA A 43 -7.66 -1.86 0.19
CA ALA A 43 -6.32 -1.95 0.79
C ALA A 43 -5.33 -2.56 -0.20
N HIS A 44 -5.74 -3.61 -0.91
CA HIS A 44 -4.92 -4.23 -1.94
C HIS A 44 -4.70 -3.29 -3.14
N GLY A 45 -5.73 -2.56 -3.58
CA GLY A 45 -5.60 -1.55 -4.62
C GLY A 45 -4.60 -0.44 -4.25
N ALA A 46 -4.58 -0.01 -2.99
CA ALA A 46 -3.59 0.95 -2.49
C ALA A 46 -2.15 0.41 -2.59
N LEU A 47 -1.94 -0.88 -2.27
CA LEU A 47 -0.64 -1.55 -2.42
C LEU A 47 -0.19 -1.60 -3.88
N VAL A 48 -1.07 -1.97 -4.81
CA VAL A 48 -0.75 -2.06 -6.25
C VAL A 48 -0.36 -0.68 -6.82
N LEU A 49 -1.13 0.36 -6.46
CA LEU A 49 -0.83 1.74 -6.86
C LEU A 49 0.51 2.21 -6.31
N TRP A 50 0.77 1.92 -5.03
CA TRP A 50 2.06 2.21 -4.42
C TRP A 50 3.19 1.49 -5.11
N SER A 51 3.10 0.18 -5.34
CA SER A 51 4.18 -0.61 -5.95
C SER A 51 4.60 -0.03 -7.31
N THR A 52 3.64 0.34 -8.14
CA THR A 52 3.89 0.97 -9.45
C THR A 52 4.64 2.30 -9.32
N LEU A 53 4.18 3.19 -8.43
CA LEU A 53 4.77 4.52 -8.26
C LEU A 53 6.10 4.49 -7.50
N ALA A 54 6.20 3.64 -6.48
CA ALA A 54 7.37 3.44 -5.64
C ALA A 54 8.52 2.83 -6.44
N TYR A 55 8.25 1.84 -7.31
CA TYR A 55 9.28 1.28 -8.17
C TYR A 55 9.89 2.33 -9.10
N ARG A 56 9.04 3.12 -9.77
CA ARG A 56 9.51 4.22 -10.64
C ARG A 56 10.31 5.26 -9.87
N THR A 57 9.86 5.62 -8.68
CA THR A 57 10.56 6.58 -7.81
C THR A 57 11.90 6.02 -7.35
N ALA A 58 11.94 4.76 -6.93
CA ALA A 58 13.15 4.06 -6.51
C ALA A 58 14.19 3.99 -7.63
N LEU A 59 13.78 3.69 -8.87
CA LEU A 59 14.67 3.74 -10.04
C LEU A 59 15.28 5.14 -10.24
N LYS A 60 14.50 6.21 -10.03
CA LYS A 60 14.96 7.60 -10.20
C LYS A 60 15.99 8.01 -9.14
N ILE A 61 15.88 7.48 -7.92
CA ILE A 61 16.74 7.86 -6.79
C ILE A 61 17.83 6.82 -6.47
N GLY A 62 17.88 5.69 -7.18
CA GLY A 62 18.87 4.62 -6.98
C GLY A 62 18.61 3.71 -5.77
N GLU A 63 17.36 3.62 -5.30
CA GLU A 63 16.97 2.94 -4.05
C GLU A 63 16.12 1.68 -4.32
N VAL A 64 16.48 0.88 -5.34
CA VAL A 64 15.70 -0.30 -5.74
C VAL A 64 15.70 -1.37 -4.63
N ASP A 65 16.81 -1.55 -3.92
CA ASP A 65 16.89 -2.52 -2.81
C ASP A 65 15.93 -2.16 -1.68
N ARG A 66 15.84 -0.87 -1.34
CA ARG A 66 14.88 -0.36 -0.37
C ARG A 66 13.44 -0.64 -0.83
N TYR A 67 13.16 -0.44 -2.11
CA TYR A 67 11.85 -0.78 -2.68
C TYR A 67 11.48 -2.25 -2.50
N MET A 68 12.41 -3.17 -2.73
CA MET A 68 12.15 -4.60 -2.55
C MET A 68 11.81 -4.93 -1.08
N VAL A 69 12.56 -4.35 -0.15
CA VAL A 69 12.31 -4.51 1.30
C VAL A 69 10.95 -3.93 1.70
N ASP A 70 10.63 -2.71 1.25
CA ASP A 70 9.34 -2.08 1.54
C ASP A 70 8.16 -2.84 0.88
N GLN A 71 8.37 -3.43 -0.31
CA GLN A 71 7.35 -4.24 -0.98
C GLN A 71 7.06 -5.53 -0.21
N GLU A 72 8.09 -6.23 0.25
CA GLU A 72 7.91 -7.42 1.09
C GLU A 72 7.19 -7.06 2.40
N ARG A 73 7.64 -6.00 3.07
CA ARG A 73 7.06 -5.51 4.31
C ARG A 73 5.57 -5.16 4.18
N LEU A 74 5.18 -4.46 3.11
CA LEU A 74 3.77 -4.13 2.85
C LEU A 74 2.94 -5.35 2.43
N ASN A 75 3.52 -6.31 1.70
CA ASN A 75 2.82 -7.56 1.35
C ASN A 75 2.47 -8.38 2.60
N VAL A 76 3.33 -8.40 3.63
CA VAL A 76 3.07 -9.11 4.90
C VAL A 76 1.81 -8.62 5.62
N MET A 77 1.33 -7.40 5.32
CA MET A 77 0.05 -6.89 5.85
C MET A 77 -1.18 -7.66 5.33
N PHE A 78 -1.02 -8.53 4.31
CA PHE A 78 -2.08 -9.31 3.68
C PHE A 78 -1.83 -10.83 3.86
N PRO A 79 -1.97 -11.38 5.08
CA PRO A 79 -1.56 -12.76 5.40
C PRO A 79 -2.39 -13.85 4.70
N GLU A 80 -3.63 -13.56 4.31
CA GLU A 80 -4.47 -14.50 3.54
C GLU A 80 -4.21 -14.43 2.03
N GLY A 81 -3.14 -13.75 1.62
CA GLY A 81 -2.79 -13.50 0.23
C GLY A 81 -3.52 -12.29 -0.34
N THR A 82 -2.90 -11.73 -1.37
CA THR A 82 -3.52 -10.77 -2.28
C THR A 82 -4.54 -11.54 -3.11
N LEU A 83 -5.84 -11.29 -2.87
CA LEU A 83 -7.01 -11.82 -3.61
C LEU A 83 -6.72 -13.06 -4.47
N SER A 84 -7.20 -14.23 -4.02
CA SER A 84 -7.40 -15.33 -4.97
C SER A 84 -8.41 -14.87 -6.01
N ILE A 85 -7.93 -14.49 -7.20
CA ILE A 85 -8.76 -14.22 -8.37
C ILE A 85 -9.41 -15.53 -8.81
#